data_AF-A0A6G0JBH2-F1
#
_entry.id   AF-A0A6G0JBH2-F1
#
_cell.length_a   1.000
_cell.length_b   1.000
_cell.length_c   1.000
_cell.angle_alpha   90.00
_cell.angle_beta   90.00
_cell.angle_gamma   90.00
#
_symmetry.space_group_name_H-M   'P 1'
#
loop_
_entity.id
_entity.type
_entity.pdbx_description
1 polymer ?
#
loop_
_entity_poly.entity_id
_entity_poly.type
_entity_poly.pdbx_seq_one_letter_code
_entity_poly.pdbx_strand_id
1 'polypeptide(L)'
;MCYIGPKVVSNKISVESIEEVSSVLKRPPVIWDNIHANDYDPQRIFLGPYKDRPTELIPKLRGVLTNPNCEFYPNFVAIHTLATWCKSTSDGGQRDVEMGDEKQDPCYSPEKALTLALTDWLQEFLSADQNGARPKKDSSDEEPMQTDIGESPYIPGPGENPLYTAEPLTLDDLKLLSDLFYLPYEHGQTAKTMLRELDWLKNHSRAAAAETDETAEWCSRAQQFDGMCEAVVQMFNRLSNAPNRSILYDLYNYICDIKSGVGLARAYVKTLGGQCPPSAQLMNDDPEPWGFRGGLSGEFQRMLPCHGNRDLFRHPLMTEVYCMRPYSPEDKVQVQKIFMEMKSAGGGKMPLMMLPPLLCDSLSSGELAPSPQCALILEDEIGVCGYALALTDAQPAAAKTQRAVSAEVLKDFPSLVTIQVLPRVIDSTPAKRMIVRLLSSIKNSGSRGVFCELRQSDRRMLDFYTKLGCFKPITMAGLPEDVVAMGASL
;
A
#
# COMPACT_ATOMS: atom_id res chain seq x y z
N MET A 1 -28.43 35.22 11.76
CA MET A 1 -28.62 33.75 11.80
C MET A 1 -27.55 33.14 10.93
N CYS A 2 -26.84 32.16 11.46
CA CYS A 2 -25.75 31.51 10.74
C CYS A 2 -26.32 30.46 9.77
N TYR A 3 -25.64 30.27 8.64
CA TYR A 3 -25.95 29.26 7.64
C TYR A 3 -24.65 28.58 7.20
N ILE A 4 -24.63 27.25 7.18
CA ILE A 4 -23.44 26.44 6.86
C ILE A 4 -23.40 25.99 5.39
N GLY A 5 -24.37 26.44 4.59
CA GLY A 5 -24.61 25.91 3.26
C GLY A 5 -25.51 24.67 3.27
N PRO A 6 -25.67 23.98 2.12
CA PRO A 6 -26.54 22.82 1.98
C PRO A 6 -26.06 21.58 2.75
N LYS A 7 -24.80 21.53 3.19
CA LYS A 7 -24.24 20.45 4.03
C LYS A 7 -23.41 21.05 5.16
N VAL A 8 -23.10 20.24 6.18
CA VAL A 8 -22.21 20.65 7.28
C VAL A 8 -20.87 21.14 6.76
N VAL A 9 -20.24 20.36 5.88
CA VAL A 9 -19.09 20.78 5.07
C VAL A 9 -19.59 20.96 3.64
N SER A 10 -19.95 22.17 3.24
CA SER A 10 -20.52 22.41 1.91
C SER A 10 -19.43 22.38 0.84
N ASN A 11 -19.58 21.50 -0.17
CA ASN A 11 -18.70 21.49 -1.34
C ASN A 11 -18.80 22.83 -2.09
N LYS A 12 -20.03 23.24 -2.43
CA LYS A 12 -20.34 24.51 -3.08
C LYS A 12 -21.47 25.22 -2.34
N ILE A 13 -21.41 26.54 -2.26
CA ILE A 13 -22.53 27.39 -1.84
C ILE A 13 -22.87 28.27 -3.04
N SER A 14 -24.09 28.12 -3.58
CA SER A 14 -24.51 28.84 -4.78
C SER A 14 -25.35 30.07 -4.44
N VAL A 15 -25.45 31.01 -5.38
CA VAL A 15 -26.28 32.22 -5.25
C VAL A 15 -27.74 31.85 -4.98
N GLU A 16 -28.26 30.86 -5.71
CA GLU A 16 -29.64 30.39 -5.61
C GLU A 16 -29.92 29.83 -4.21
N SER A 17 -28.98 29.06 -3.64
CA SER A 17 -29.13 28.52 -2.28
C SER A 17 -29.18 29.62 -1.21
N ILE A 18 -28.45 30.72 -1.41
CA ILE A 18 -28.48 31.87 -0.50
C ILE A 18 -29.76 32.68 -0.67
N GLU A 19 -30.27 32.83 -1.89
CA GLU A 19 -31.56 33.49 -2.15
C GLU A 19 -32.73 32.72 -1.52
N GLU A 20 -32.75 31.40 -1.68
CA GLU A 20 -33.76 30.52 -1.08
C GLU A 20 -33.78 30.69 0.44
N VAL A 21 -32.63 30.54 1.10
CA VAL A 21 -32.51 30.67 2.56
C VAL A 21 -32.85 32.09 3.01
N SER A 22 -32.40 33.12 2.28
CA SER A 22 -32.73 34.52 2.59
C SER A 22 -34.23 34.78 2.50
N SER A 23 -34.92 34.15 1.55
CA SER A 23 -36.37 34.26 1.37
C SER A 23 -37.15 33.72 2.57
N VAL A 24 -36.63 32.69 3.25
CA VAL A 24 -37.23 32.08 4.44
C VAL A 24 -36.84 32.88 5.69
N LEU A 25 -35.55 33.21 5.84
CA LEU A 25 -35.02 33.94 7.00
C LEU A 25 -35.45 35.42 7.04
N LYS A 26 -35.90 35.95 5.90
CA LYS A 26 -36.23 37.37 5.68
C LYS A 26 -35.08 38.32 6.01
N ARG A 27 -33.84 37.84 5.86
CA ARG A 27 -32.59 38.60 6.06
C ARG A 27 -31.41 37.86 5.40
N PRO A 28 -30.35 38.59 4.97
CA PRO A 28 -29.08 37.99 4.56
C PRO A 28 -28.47 37.13 5.68
N PRO A 29 -28.06 35.88 5.41
CA PRO A 29 -27.40 35.05 6.40
C PRO A 29 -25.95 35.49 6.64
N VAL A 30 -25.39 35.06 7.78
CA VAL A 30 -23.94 35.01 7.98
C VAL A 30 -23.51 33.58 7.65
N ILE A 31 -22.55 33.40 6.75
CA ILE A 31 -22.01 32.06 6.50
C ILE A 31 -21.13 31.67 7.68
N TRP A 32 -21.35 30.47 8.22
CA TRP A 32 -20.38 29.75 9.03
C TRP A 32 -19.80 28.64 8.15
N ASP A 33 -18.60 28.84 7.62
CA ASP A 33 -18.03 27.93 6.62
C ASP A 33 -17.12 26.90 7.26
N ASN A 34 -17.38 25.61 7.00
CA ASN A 34 -16.57 24.50 7.47
C ASN A 34 -15.71 23.89 6.34
N ILE A 35 -15.52 24.58 5.22
CA ILE A 35 -14.70 24.10 4.09
C ILE A 35 -13.27 23.68 4.51
N HIS A 36 -12.70 24.30 5.54
CA HIS A 36 -11.38 23.96 6.07
C HIS A 36 -11.43 23.28 7.45
N ALA A 37 -12.60 22.92 7.97
CA ALA A 37 -12.71 22.23 9.26
C ALA A 37 -12.19 20.79 9.15
N ASN A 38 -11.44 20.31 10.15
CA ASN A 38 -10.93 18.93 10.22
C ASN A 38 -11.24 18.20 11.54
N ASP A 39 -12.02 18.79 12.43
CA ASP A 39 -12.42 18.19 13.72
C ASP A 39 -13.15 16.83 13.59
N TYR A 40 -13.80 16.60 12.44
CA TYR A 40 -14.48 15.35 12.12
C TYR A 40 -13.56 14.23 11.61
N ASP A 41 -12.32 14.53 11.21
CA ASP A 41 -11.34 13.55 10.73
C ASP A 41 -9.91 14.01 11.06
N PRO A 42 -9.32 13.53 12.19
CA PRO A 42 -8.00 13.96 12.64
C PRO A 42 -6.86 13.46 11.74
N GLN A 43 -7.15 12.64 10.72
CA GLN A 43 -6.16 12.19 9.74
C GLN A 43 -6.09 13.11 8.52
N ARG A 44 -6.92 14.17 8.48
CA ARG A 44 -6.99 15.12 7.38
C ARG A 44 -6.64 16.52 7.86
N ILE A 45 -6.00 17.27 6.97
CA ILE A 45 -5.75 18.70 7.11
C ILE A 45 -5.97 19.37 5.76
N PHE A 46 -6.43 20.62 5.77
CA PHE A 46 -6.82 21.35 4.57
C PHE A 46 -5.99 22.62 4.41
N LEU A 47 -5.13 22.60 3.40
CA LEU A 47 -4.16 23.62 3.03
C LEU A 47 -4.44 24.23 1.64
N GLY A 48 -5.52 23.81 0.98
CA GLY A 48 -6.00 24.39 -0.27
C GLY A 48 -6.70 25.75 -0.09
N PRO A 49 -6.99 26.47 -1.19
CA PRO A 49 -7.59 27.80 -1.15
C PRO A 49 -9.07 27.76 -0.82
N TYR A 50 -9.60 28.86 -0.28
CA TYR A 50 -11.04 29.10 -0.24
C TYR A 50 -11.63 29.06 -1.66
N LYS A 51 -12.64 28.23 -1.90
CA LYS A 51 -13.13 27.90 -3.24
C LYS A 51 -14.63 27.56 -3.24
N ASP A 52 -15.26 27.65 -4.41
CA ASP A 52 -16.65 27.22 -4.67
C ASP A 52 -17.72 28.04 -3.91
N ARG A 53 -17.38 29.30 -3.60
CA ARG A 53 -18.29 30.36 -3.18
C ARG A 53 -18.07 31.54 -4.14
N PRO A 54 -18.95 31.78 -5.13
CA PRO A 54 -18.74 32.88 -6.07
C PRO A 54 -18.77 34.22 -5.33
N THR A 55 -17.96 35.18 -5.77
CA THR A 55 -17.85 36.54 -5.21
C THR A 55 -19.18 37.31 -5.29
N GLU A 56 -20.08 36.91 -6.20
CA GLU A 56 -21.48 37.35 -6.26
C GLU A 56 -22.27 37.13 -4.96
N LEU A 57 -21.80 36.23 -4.09
CA LEU A 57 -22.38 36.03 -2.76
C LEU A 57 -22.10 37.19 -1.81
N ILE A 58 -20.97 37.87 -1.92
CA ILE A 58 -20.54 38.89 -0.96
C ILE A 58 -21.63 39.96 -0.70
N PRO A 59 -22.24 40.59 -1.73
CA PRO A 59 -23.30 41.57 -1.49
C PRO A 59 -24.62 40.97 -0.96
N LYS A 60 -24.80 39.64 -1.04
CA LYS A 60 -26.01 38.93 -0.59
C LYS A 60 -25.87 38.39 0.83
N LEU A 61 -24.72 38.55 1.47
CA LEU A 61 -24.41 38.04 2.79
C LEU A 61 -24.24 39.16 3.80
N ARG A 62 -24.49 38.85 5.08
CA ARG A 62 -24.16 39.75 6.19
C ARG A 62 -22.70 39.61 6.63
N GLY A 63 -22.06 38.49 6.29
CA GLY A 63 -20.67 38.19 6.58
C GLY A 63 -20.35 36.73 6.36
N VAL A 64 -19.06 36.39 6.43
CA VAL A 64 -18.54 35.03 6.40
C VAL A 64 -17.60 34.85 7.59
N LEU A 65 -17.83 33.79 8.35
CA LEU A 65 -16.97 33.32 9.42
C LEU A 65 -16.50 31.92 9.02
N THR A 66 -15.19 31.72 8.86
CA THR A 66 -14.63 30.39 8.58
C THR A 66 -14.30 29.69 9.89
N ASN A 67 -14.61 28.41 9.97
CA ASN A 67 -14.20 27.48 11.00
C ASN A 67 -13.14 26.54 10.38
N PRO A 68 -11.85 26.83 10.60
CA PRO A 68 -10.76 26.17 9.86
C PRO A 68 -10.26 24.92 10.62
N ASN A 69 -9.03 24.48 10.33
CA ASN A 69 -8.45 23.30 10.97
C ASN A 69 -8.27 23.53 12.48
N CYS A 70 -8.22 22.45 13.25
CA CYS A 70 -7.94 22.46 14.68
C CYS A 70 -6.55 23.04 14.97
N GLU A 71 -5.56 22.66 14.17
CA GLU A 71 -4.19 23.15 14.24
C GLU A 71 -4.11 24.62 13.86
N PHE A 72 -3.39 25.42 14.63
CA PHE A 72 -3.44 26.88 14.50
C PHE A 72 -2.68 27.36 13.25
N TYR A 73 -1.41 26.97 13.12
CA TYR A 73 -0.53 27.48 12.05
C TYR A 73 -0.95 27.06 10.62
N PRO A 74 -1.45 25.83 10.39
CA PRO A 74 -1.95 25.39 9.09
C PRO A 74 -3.10 26.23 8.50
N ASN A 75 -3.76 27.05 9.33
CA ASN A 75 -4.88 27.90 8.90
C ASN A 75 -4.45 29.16 8.12
N PHE A 76 -3.14 29.37 7.91
CA PHE A 76 -2.62 30.52 7.17
C PHE A 76 -3.27 30.65 5.79
N VAL A 77 -3.26 29.58 4.99
CA VAL A 77 -3.84 29.59 3.64
C VAL A 77 -5.35 29.79 3.68
N ALA A 78 -6.05 29.10 4.58
CA ALA A 78 -7.51 29.20 4.72
C ALA A 78 -7.95 30.64 4.98
N ILE A 79 -7.29 31.33 5.92
CA ILE A 79 -7.61 32.71 6.28
C ILE A 79 -7.16 33.70 5.20
N HIS A 80 -5.95 33.53 4.66
CA HIS A 80 -5.38 34.43 3.65
C HIS A 80 -6.20 34.42 2.36
N THR A 81 -6.57 33.24 1.87
CA THR A 81 -7.38 33.10 0.65
C THR A 81 -8.82 33.56 0.84
N LEU A 82 -9.43 33.35 2.02
CA LEU A 82 -10.72 33.97 2.37
C LEU A 82 -10.63 35.50 2.38
N ALA A 83 -9.58 36.07 2.97
CA ALA A 83 -9.39 37.52 2.98
C ALA A 83 -9.19 38.09 1.57
N THR A 84 -8.50 37.35 0.70
CA THR A 84 -8.36 37.67 -0.72
C THR A 84 -9.72 37.66 -1.42
N TRP A 85 -10.52 36.61 -1.23
CA TRP A 85 -11.89 36.51 -1.75
C TRP A 85 -12.79 37.65 -1.27
N CYS A 86 -12.74 38.01 0.02
CA CYS A 86 -13.52 39.12 0.58
C CYS A 86 -13.18 40.47 -0.05
N LYS A 87 -11.95 40.66 -0.53
CA LYS A 87 -11.48 41.89 -1.19
C LYS A 87 -11.81 41.94 -2.68
N SER A 88 -12.21 40.81 -3.28
CA SER A 88 -12.52 40.69 -4.70
C SER A 88 -13.86 41.35 -5.11
N THR A 89 -14.50 42.14 -4.25
CA THR A 89 -15.77 42.80 -4.60
C THR A 89 -15.63 43.84 -5.70
N SER A 90 -16.54 43.76 -6.66
CA SER A 90 -16.66 44.58 -7.86
C SER A 90 -16.84 46.07 -7.59
N ASP A 91 -15.77 46.84 -7.80
CA ASP A 91 -15.87 48.21 -8.30
C ASP A 91 -16.10 48.12 -9.81
N GLY A 92 -17.21 48.70 -10.29
CA GLY A 92 -17.87 48.42 -11.57
C GLY A 92 -17.14 48.89 -12.84
N GLY A 93 -15.92 48.42 -13.10
CA GLY A 93 -15.23 48.63 -14.37
C GLY A 93 -15.54 47.52 -15.37
N GLN A 94 -16.27 47.86 -16.45
CA GLN A 94 -16.36 47.03 -17.67
C GLN A 94 -14.98 46.47 -18.03
N ARG A 95 -14.86 45.15 -18.19
CA ARG A 95 -13.70 44.54 -18.83
C ARG A 95 -14.15 43.43 -19.77
N ASP A 96 -13.46 43.39 -20.90
CA ASP A 96 -13.76 42.58 -22.06
C ASP A 96 -13.79 41.09 -21.74
N VAL A 97 -14.85 40.43 -22.21
CA VAL A 97 -15.11 39.00 -22.00
C VAL A 97 -14.26 38.22 -23.01
N GLU A 98 -13.20 37.57 -22.53
CA GLU A 98 -12.60 36.45 -23.27
C GLU A 98 -13.42 35.18 -23.02
N MET A 99 -13.96 34.62 -24.11
CA MET A 99 -14.76 33.39 -24.12
C MET A 99 -13.84 32.17 -23.89
N GLY A 100 -13.66 31.79 -22.62
CA GLY A 100 -13.14 30.48 -22.22
C GLY A 100 -14.27 29.60 -21.69
N ASP A 101 -14.38 28.38 -22.20
CA ASP A 101 -15.33 27.36 -21.73
C ASP A 101 -14.94 26.84 -20.33
N GLU A 102 -15.22 27.62 -19.29
CA GLU A 102 -15.49 27.19 -17.92
C GLU A 102 -15.94 28.43 -17.13
N LYS A 103 -17.05 28.34 -16.38
CA LYS A 103 -17.61 29.45 -15.58
C LYS A 103 -16.70 29.79 -14.40
N GLN A 104 -15.53 30.38 -14.65
CA GLN A 104 -14.60 30.85 -13.62
C GLN A 104 -15.02 32.23 -13.13
N ASP A 105 -14.92 32.44 -11.81
CA ASP A 105 -15.25 33.73 -11.19
C ASP A 105 -14.27 34.80 -11.68
N PRO A 106 -14.74 35.86 -12.37
CA PRO A 106 -13.86 36.85 -12.98
C PRO A 106 -13.08 37.68 -11.94
N CYS A 107 -13.54 37.70 -10.68
CA CYS A 107 -12.97 38.54 -9.63
C CYS A 107 -12.07 37.77 -8.65
N TYR A 108 -12.10 36.44 -8.66
CA TYR A 108 -11.33 35.60 -7.75
C TYR A 108 -10.87 34.29 -8.40
N SER A 109 -9.55 34.08 -8.48
CA SER A 109 -8.96 32.79 -8.89
C SER A 109 -8.37 32.09 -7.65
N PRO A 110 -8.86 30.89 -7.31
CA PRO A 110 -8.32 30.10 -6.22
C PRO A 110 -6.82 29.79 -6.39
N GLU A 111 -6.34 29.49 -7.60
CA GLU A 111 -4.92 29.18 -7.81
C GLU A 111 -4.01 30.40 -7.60
N LYS A 112 -4.44 31.58 -8.04
CA LYS A 112 -3.71 32.83 -7.81
C LYS A 112 -3.69 33.19 -6.33
N ALA A 113 -4.83 33.08 -5.65
CA ALA A 113 -4.93 33.33 -4.21
C ALA A 113 -4.06 32.36 -3.41
N LEU A 114 -4.07 31.06 -3.77
CA LEU A 114 -3.22 30.05 -3.15
C LEU A 114 -1.74 30.39 -3.32
N THR A 115 -1.31 30.72 -4.53
CA THR A 115 0.11 31.04 -4.81
C THR A 115 0.58 32.24 -3.99
N LEU A 116 -0.27 33.27 -3.86
CA LEU A 116 0.02 34.43 -3.01
C LEU A 116 0.13 34.01 -1.54
N ALA A 117 -0.85 33.26 -1.02
CA ALA A 117 -0.85 32.80 0.36
C ALA A 117 0.38 31.94 0.71
N LEU A 118 0.78 31.02 -0.16
CA LEU A 118 1.96 30.16 0.06
C LEU A 118 3.27 30.96 -0.01
N THR A 119 3.33 31.99 -0.86
CA THR A 119 4.51 32.88 -0.94
C THR A 119 4.70 33.65 0.37
N ASP A 120 3.62 34.17 0.93
CA ASP A 120 3.65 34.88 2.21
C ASP A 120 3.93 33.89 3.37
N TRP A 121 3.31 32.71 3.36
CA TRP A 121 3.52 31.70 4.40
C TRP A 121 4.95 31.17 4.44
N LEU A 122 5.64 31.10 3.29
CA LEU A 122 7.05 30.72 3.25
C LEU A 122 7.92 31.64 4.12
N GLN A 123 7.60 32.94 4.22
CA GLN A 123 8.36 33.86 5.08
C GLN A 123 8.20 33.51 6.57
N GLU A 124 7.04 32.99 6.97
CA GLU A 124 6.78 32.56 8.35
C GLU A 124 7.59 31.30 8.71
N PHE A 125 7.75 30.37 7.77
CA PHE A 125 8.60 29.19 7.96
C PHE A 125 10.07 29.56 8.14
N LEU A 126 10.54 30.58 7.43
CA LEU A 126 11.92 31.06 7.48
C LEU A 126 12.22 31.92 8.72
N SER A 127 11.19 32.41 9.40
CA SER A 127 11.31 33.19 10.63
C SER A 127 11.50 32.27 11.83
N ALA A 128 12.56 32.47 12.62
CA ALA A 128 12.74 31.73 13.86
C ALA A 128 11.68 32.16 14.90
N ASP A 129 11.25 31.24 15.76
CA ASP A 129 10.25 31.51 16.81
C ASP A 129 10.66 32.71 17.70
N GLN A 130 9.95 33.84 17.58
CA GLN A 130 10.14 34.99 18.48
C GLN A 130 9.49 34.79 19.86
N ASN A 131 8.66 33.74 20.04
CA ASN A 131 7.79 33.56 21.21
C ASN A 131 8.18 32.39 22.13
N GLY A 132 9.48 32.06 22.19
CA GLY A 132 10.02 31.29 23.31
C GLY A 132 10.13 32.14 24.58
N ALA A 133 9.02 32.65 25.13
CA ALA A 133 8.99 33.17 26.49
C ALA A 133 9.33 32.01 27.44
N ARG A 134 10.61 31.84 27.78
CA ARG A 134 11.06 30.92 28.82
C ARG A 134 10.22 31.19 30.07
N PRO A 135 9.46 30.22 30.61
CA PRO A 135 8.96 30.34 31.97
C PRO A 135 10.20 30.48 32.85
N LYS A 136 10.25 31.51 33.72
CA LYS A 136 11.22 31.53 34.82
C LYS A 136 10.98 30.28 35.65
N LYS A 137 11.79 29.25 35.44
CA LYS A 137 11.83 28.07 36.29
C LYS A 137 12.90 28.34 37.35
N ASP A 138 12.46 28.39 38.60
CA ASP A 138 13.33 28.48 39.77
C ASP A 138 14.41 27.40 39.71
N SER A 139 15.60 27.79 40.20
CA SER A 139 16.84 27.03 40.18
C SER A 139 16.67 25.58 40.64
N SER A 140 16.98 24.62 39.76
CA SER A 140 17.37 23.28 40.14
C SER A 140 18.59 22.89 39.30
N ASP A 141 19.68 22.59 39.99
CA ASP A 141 21.01 22.26 39.46
C ASP A 141 20.99 21.00 38.60
N GLU A 142 20.74 21.12 37.29
CA GLU A 142 21.29 20.23 36.25
C GLU A 142 21.42 21.07 34.97
N GLU A 143 22.61 21.61 34.71
CA GLU A 143 22.92 22.32 33.47
C GLU A 143 23.14 21.31 32.32
N PRO A 144 22.37 21.37 31.22
CA PRO A 144 22.79 20.76 29.96
C PRO A 144 23.89 21.65 29.34
N MET A 145 24.96 21.04 28.83
CA MET A 145 26.12 21.70 28.21
C MET A 145 25.72 22.92 27.38
N GLN A 146 26.12 24.10 27.85
CA GLN A 146 26.11 25.35 27.10
C GLN A 146 27.15 25.22 25.97
N THR A 147 26.69 25.12 24.72
CA THR A 147 27.54 25.42 23.57
C THR A 147 27.60 26.93 23.42
N ASP A 148 28.77 27.51 23.65
CA ASP A 148 29.05 28.94 23.50
C ASP A 148 28.60 29.45 22.12
N ILE A 149 27.67 30.41 22.10
CA ILE A 149 27.15 31.11 20.90
C ILE A 149 28.17 32.17 20.43
N GLY A 150 29.46 31.80 20.42
CA GLY A 150 30.58 32.73 20.15
C GLY A 150 31.54 32.28 19.05
N GLU A 151 31.45 31.04 18.57
CA GLU A 151 32.40 30.53 17.57
C GLU A 151 31.87 30.73 16.13
N SER A 152 32.77 31.19 15.25
CA SER A 152 32.56 31.24 13.80
C SER A 152 32.03 29.91 13.27
N PRO A 153 31.12 29.89 12.27
CA PRO A 153 30.61 28.64 11.71
C PRO A 153 31.78 27.74 11.31
N TYR A 154 31.87 26.56 11.93
CA TYR A 154 32.89 25.56 11.64
C TYR A 154 32.81 25.18 10.15
N ILE A 155 33.93 25.25 9.44
CA ILE A 155 34.02 24.86 8.02
C ILE A 155 34.86 23.59 7.96
N PRO A 156 34.27 22.42 7.62
CA PRO A 156 35.01 21.16 7.58
C PRO A 156 36.10 21.20 6.50
N GLY A 157 37.24 20.59 6.82
CA GLY A 157 38.39 20.54 5.90
C GLY A 157 38.17 19.59 4.70
N PRO A 158 39.08 19.59 3.70
CA PRO A 158 38.94 18.81 2.45
C PRO A 158 38.85 17.28 2.58
N GLY A 159 38.96 16.74 3.80
CA GLY A 159 38.85 15.30 4.11
C GLY A 159 37.90 14.98 5.26
N GLU A 160 37.16 15.96 5.76
CA GLU A 160 36.13 15.77 6.79
C GLU A 160 34.76 15.63 6.15
N ASN A 161 33.85 14.92 6.81
CA ASN A 161 32.47 14.82 6.33
C ASN A 161 31.86 16.23 6.26
N PRO A 162 31.21 16.62 5.15
CA PRO A 162 30.57 17.92 5.07
C PRO A 162 29.55 18.06 6.19
N LEU A 163 29.49 19.25 6.79
CA LEU A 163 28.43 19.59 7.74
C LEU A 163 27.11 19.42 7.03
N TYR A 164 26.16 18.77 7.70
CA TYR A 164 24.80 18.67 7.19
C TYR A 164 24.16 20.06 7.20
N THR A 165 24.15 20.71 6.04
CA THR A 165 23.34 21.90 5.79
C THR A 165 22.04 21.44 5.14
N ALA A 166 20.95 21.48 5.90
CA ALA A 166 19.64 21.20 5.34
C ALA A 166 19.36 22.21 4.22
N GLU A 167 18.96 21.70 3.05
CA GLU A 167 18.54 22.55 1.96
C GLU A 167 17.35 23.42 2.39
N PRO A 168 17.28 24.70 1.96
CA PRO A 168 16.22 25.59 2.40
C PRO A 168 14.86 25.14 1.86
N LEU A 169 13.80 25.38 2.64
CA LEU A 169 12.43 25.19 2.20
C LEU A 169 12.10 26.15 1.05
N THR A 170 11.42 25.64 0.03
CA THR A 170 11.08 26.39 -1.19
C THR A 170 9.57 26.62 -1.32
N LEU A 171 9.17 27.52 -2.22
CA LEU A 171 7.76 27.72 -2.55
C LEU A 171 7.14 26.47 -3.19
N ASP A 172 7.91 25.73 -3.99
CA ASP A 172 7.41 24.52 -4.65
C ASP A 172 7.17 23.38 -3.66
N ASP A 173 7.95 23.32 -2.57
CA ASP A 173 7.67 22.43 -1.42
C ASP A 173 6.30 22.74 -0.79
N LEU A 174 5.97 24.04 -0.62
CA LEU A 174 4.68 24.45 -0.05
C LEU A 174 3.52 24.23 -1.02
N LYS A 175 3.74 24.40 -2.33
CA LYS A 175 2.74 24.04 -3.35
C LYS A 175 2.47 22.54 -3.34
N LEU A 176 3.53 21.73 -3.26
CA LEU A 176 3.41 20.28 -3.13
C LEU A 176 2.65 19.90 -1.86
N LEU A 177 3.00 20.49 -0.72
CA LEU A 177 2.30 20.28 0.55
C LEU A 177 0.80 20.60 0.43
N SER A 178 0.46 21.75 -0.18
CA SER A 178 -0.92 22.13 -0.45
C SER A 178 -1.62 21.15 -1.38
N ASP A 179 -0.94 20.64 -2.40
CA ASP A 179 -1.53 19.68 -3.34
C ASP A 179 -1.85 18.33 -2.67
N LEU A 180 -1.00 17.89 -1.73
CA LEU A 180 -1.18 16.65 -0.98
C LEU A 180 -2.30 16.76 0.07
N PHE A 181 -2.53 17.96 0.61
CA PHE A 181 -3.51 18.24 1.67
C PHE A 181 -4.50 19.34 1.24
N TYR A 182 -5.17 19.15 0.12
CA TYR A 182 -5.87 20.24 -0.57
C TYR A 182 -7.22 20.63 0.06
N LEU A 183 -8.34 19.98 -0.32
CA LEU A 183 -9.69 20.32 0.16
C LEU A 183 -10.51 19.07 0.52
N PRO A 184 -11.64 19.19 1.24
CA PRO A 184 -12.42 18.04 1.71
C PRO A 184 -12.92 17.11 0.61
N TYR A 185 -13.22 17.65 -0.57
CA TYR A 185 -13.83 16.94 -1.69
C TYR A 185 -12.91 16.75 -2.88
N GLU A 186 -11.68 17.25 -2.82
CA GLU A 186 -10.74 17.14 -3.92
C GLU A 186 -9.29 17.20 -3.44
N HIS A 187 -8.47 16.36 -4.05
CA HIS A 187 -7.02 16.43 -3.95
C HIS A 187 -6.46 17.49 -4.91
N GLY A 188 -5.25 17.97 -4.62
CA GLY A 188 -4.51 18.82 -5.54
C GLY A 188 -4.03 18.05 -6.77
N GLN A 189 -3.48 18.78 -7.74
CA GLN A 189 -3.17 18.19 -9.04
C GLN A 189 -2.07 17.14 -8.94
N THR A 190 -1.04 17.37 -8.12
CA THR A 190 0.06 16.42 -7.92
C THR A 190 -0.44 15.11 -7.29
N ALA A 191 -1.22 15.19 -6.22
CA ALA A 191 -1.80 14.03 -5.57
C ALA A 191 -2.70 13.21 -6.51
N LYS A 192 -3.56 13.88 -7.31
CA LYS A 192 -4.37 13.22 -8.36
C LYS A 192 -3.49 12.51 -9.38
N THR A 193 -2.41 13.14 -9.84
CA THR A 193 -1.46 12.53 -10.79
C THR A 193 -0.78 11.32 -10.16
N MET A 194 -0.25 11.41 -8.93
CA MET A 194 0.40 10.28 -8.25
C MET A 194 -0.54 9.07 -8.11
N LEU A 195 -1.80 9.28 -7.74
CA LEU A 195 -2.79 8.21 -7.65
C LEU A 195 -3.07 7.56 -9.01
N ARG A 196 -3.23 8.37 -10.07
CA ARG A 196 -3.44 7.86 -11.44
C ARG A 196 -2.24 7.09 -11.96
N GLU A 197 -1.02 7.59 -11.73
CA GLU A 197 0.21 6.90 -12.10
C GLU A 197 0.34 5.56 -11.39
N LEU A 198 0.10 5.52 -10.07
CA LEU A 198 0.15 4.27 -9.31
C LEU A 198 -0.88 3.24 -9.81
N ASP A 199 -2.12 3.67 -10.07
CA ASP A 199 -3.16 2.79 -10.60
C ASP A 199 -2.77 2.22 -11.96
N TRP A 200 -2.27 3.08 -12.85
CA TRP A 200 -1.84 2.66 -14.17
C TRP A 200 -0.66 1.69 -14.10
N LEU A 201 0.39 2.00 -13.32
CA LEU A 201 1.58 1.16 -13.17
C LEU A 201 1.23 -0.22 -12.60
N LYS A 202 0.30 -0.26 -11.65
CA LYS A 202 -0.24 -1.49 -11.07
C LYS A 202 -0.99 -2.32 -12.11
N ASN A 203 -1.85 -1.70 -12.91
CA ASN A 203 -2.68 -2.40 -13.89
C ASN A 203 -1.89 -2.84 -15.15
N HIS A 204 -0.71 -2.27 -15.39
CA HIS A 204 0.18 -2.59 -16.51
C HIS A 204 1.47 -3.29 -16.06
N SER A 205 1.49 -3.90 -14.87
CA SER A 205 2.70 -4.52 -14.30
C SER A 205 3.28 -5.64 -15.17
N ARG A 206 2.47 -6.30 -16.00
CA ARG A 206 2.92 -7.35 -16.94
C ARG A 206 3.84 -6.80 -18.02
N ALA A 207 3.63 -5.55 -18.45
CA ALA A 207 4.49 -4.88 -19.42
C ALA A 207 5.90 -4.67 -18.87
N ALA A 208 6.08 -4.61 -17.54
CA ALA A 208 7.40 -4.51 -16.92
C ALA A 208 8.27 -5.77 -17.12
N ALA A 209 7.67 -6.92 -17.43
CA ALA A 209 8.35 -8.20 -17.64
C ALA A 209 8.49 -8.60 -19.12
N ALA A 210 7.75 -7.94 -20.04
CA ALA A 210 7.94 -8.12 -21.47
C ALA A 210 9.21 -7.39 -21.93
N GLU A 211 9.86 -7.79 -23.01
CA GLU A 211 10.95 -7.03 -23.66
C GLU A 211 10.38 -6.34 -24.91
N THR A 212 9.51 -5.33 -24.73
CA THR A 212 8.76 -4.67 -25.82
C THR A 212 8.72 -3.15 -25.63
N ASP A 213 8.15 -2.41 -26.58
CA ASP A 213 7.94 -0.96 -26.46
C ASP A 213 7.06 -0.60 -25.23
N GLU A 214 6.16 -1.50 -24.82
CA GLU A 214 5.32 -1.35 -23.63
C GLU A 214 6.15 -1.31 -22.32
N THR A 215 7.31 -1.98 -22.33
CA THR A 215 8.26 -2.00 -21.21
C THR A 215 8.96 -0.66 -21.04
N ALA A 216 9.26 0.01 -22.16
CA ALA A 216 9.88 1.33 -22.15
C ALA A 216 8.92 2.39 -21.60
N GLU A 217 7.64 2.35 -22.02
CA GLU A 217 6.60 3.22 -21.47
C GLU A 217 6.42 2.98 -19.96
N TRP A 218 6.30 1.72 -19.55
CA TRP A 218 6.15 1.37 -18.14
C TRP A 218 7.34 1.86 -17.30
N CYS A 219 8.58 1.63 -17.75
CA CYS A 219 9.78 2.10 -17.07
C CYS A 219 9.83 3.63 -16.97
N SER A 220 9.47 4.34 -18.04
CA SER A 220 9.46 5.81 -18.05
C SER A 220 8.46 6.37 -17.04
N ARG A 221 7.24 5.83 -16.99
CA ARG A 221 6.22 6.24 -16.01
C ARG A 221 6.58 5.85 -14.59
N ALA A 222 7.19 4.68 -14.39
CA ALA A 222 7.70 4.26 -13.09
C ALA A 222 8.79 5.21 -12.57
N GLN A 223 9.69 5.67 -13.45
CA GLN A 223 10.71 6.67 -13.11
C GLN A 223 10.09 8.03 -12.78
N GLN A 224 9.08 8.47 -13.54
CA GLN A 224 8.34 9.69 -13.23
C GLN A 224 7.65 9.60 -11.86
N PHE A 225 7.01 8.47 -11.56
CA PHE A 225 6.40 8.22 -10.26
C PHE A 225 7.43 8.20 -9.12
N ASP A 226 8.59 7.57 -9.34
CA ASP A 226 9.71 7.60 -8.38
C ASP A 226 10.17 9.03 -8.09
N GLY A 227 10.28 9.87 -9.12
CA GLY A 227 10.62 11.29 -9.00
C GLY A 227 9.59 12.09 -8.18
N MET A 228 8.29 11.86 -8.40
CA MET A 228 7.24 12.46 -7.56
C MET A 228 7.35 11.99 -6.10
N CYS A 229 7.62 10.71 -5.87
CA CYS A 229 7.81 10.19 -4.51
C CYS A 229 9.02 10.81 -3.82
N GLU A 230 10.12 10.96 -4.54
CA GLU A 230 11.34 11.61 -4.04
C GLU A 230 11.09 13.08 -3.68
N ALA A 231 10.31 13.81 -4.48
CA ALA A 231 9.93 15.18 -4.18
C ALA A 231 9.18 15.30 -2.84
N VAL A 232 8.28 14.36 -2.52
CA VAL A 232 7.60 14.32 -1.20
C VAL A 232 8.58 14.09 -0.06
N VAL A 233 9.57 13.20 -0.25
CA VAL A 233 10.60 12.92 0.76
C VAL A 233 11.51 14.14 0.97
N GLN A 234 11.90 14.84 -0.10
CA GLN A 234 12.68 16.07 -0.05
C GLN A 234 11.92 17.19 0.65
N MET A 235 10.65 17.40 0.29
CA MET A 235 9.75 18.34 0.95
C MET A 235 9.68 18.07 2.47
N PHE A 236 9.48 16.81 2.88
CA PHE A 236 9.49 16.44 4.30
C PHE A 236 10.80 16.79 4.99
N ASN A 237 11.94 16.49 4.36
CA ASN A 237 13.26 16.77 4.94
C ASN A 237 13.49 18.28 5.11
N ARG A 238 13.09 19.09 4.13
CA ARG A 238 13.20 20.56 4.19
C ARG A 238 12.25 21.16 5.24
N LEU A 239 10.99 20.72 5.29
CA LEU A 239 10.03 21.12 6.32
C LEU A 239 10.51 20.77 7.74
N SER A 240 11.06 19.57 7.94
CA SER A 240 11.56 19.10 9.24
C SER A 240 12.74 19.92 9.77
N ASN A 241 13.45 20.61 8.87
CA ASN A 241 14.57 21.48 9.18
C ASN A 241 14.21 22.98 9.16
N ALA A 242 12.93 23.33 8.95
CA ALA A 242 12.51 24.72 8.94
C ALA A 242 12.79 25.41 10.31
N PRO A 243 13.22 26.69 10.30
CA PRO A 243 13.49 27.45 11.52
C PRO A 243 12.28 27.55 12.47
N ASN A 244 11.08 27.75 11.92
CA ASN A 244 9.86 27.86 12.71
C ASN A 244 9.38 26.49 13.19
N ARG A 245 9.62 26.17 14.47
CA ARG A 245 9.28 24.86 15.03
C ARG A 245 7.79 24.75 15.37
N SER A 246 7.16 25.87 15.70
CA SER A 246 5.73 25.93 15.99
C SER A 246 4.88 25.48 14.80
N ILE A 247 5.17 25.98 13.58
CA ILE A 247 4.48 25.53 12.37
C ILE A 247 4.75 24.05 12.09
N LEU A 248 6.01 23.60 12.26
CA LEU A 248 6.39 22.21 12.03
C LEU A 248 5.62 21.25 12.94
N TYR A 249 5.50 21.55 14.23
CA TYR A 249 4.85 20.63 15.17
C TYR A 249 3.36 20.43 14.90
N ASP A 250 2.66 21.47 14.45
CA ASP A 250 1.26 21.34 13.99
C ASP A 250 1.14 20.46 12.73
N LEU A 251 2.16 20.44 11.86
CA LEU A 251 2.15 19.67 10.60
C LEU A 251 2.76 18.27 10.71
N TYR A 252 3.56 17.99 11.75
CA TYR A 252 4.51 16.88 11.77
C TYR A 252 3.86 15.51 11.53
N ASN A 253 2.74 15.25 12.21
CA ASN A 253 2.03 13.97 12.11
C ASN A 253 1.54 13.72 10.68
N TYR A 254 0.98 14.75 10.03
CA TYR A 254 0.46 14.67 8.67
C TYR A 254 1.58 14.44 7.65
N ILE A 255 2.68 15.22 7.73
CA ILE A 255 3.79 15.10 6.78
C ILE A 255 4.56 13.76 6.94
N CYS A 256 4.63 13.23 8.16
CA CYS A 256 5.23 11.92 8.44
C CYS A 256 4.37 10.79 7.86
N ASP A 257 3.04 10.89 8.01
CA ASP A 257 2.09 9.92 7.46
C ASP A 257 2.21 9.85 5.94
N ILE A 258 2.09 10.99 5.24
CA ILE A 258 2.16 11.00 3.77
C ILE A 258 3.52 10.56 3.23
N LYS A 259 4.63 10.95 3.88
CA LYS A 259 5.97 10.45 3.51
C LYS A 259 6.03 8.93 3.57
N SER A 260 5.45 8.34 4.60
CA SER A 260 5.42 6.90 4.77
C SER A 260 4.51 6.21 3.75
N GLY A 261 3.31 6.76 3.49
CA GLY A 261 2.38 6.24 2.48
C GLY A 261 2.97 6.24 1.07
N VAL A 262 3.63 7.34 0.69
CA VAL A 262 4.35 7.47 -0.58
C VAL A 262 5.57 6.53 -0.63
N GLY A 263 6.28 6.36 0.49
CA GLY A 263 7.39 5.40 0.60
C GLY A 263 6.96 3.95 0.34
N LEU A 264 5.81 3.54 0.88
CA LEU A 264 5.22 2.22 0.62
C LEU A 264 4.82 2.05 -0.84
N ALA A 265 4.17 3.05 -1.44
CA ALA A 265 3.80 3.03 -2.85
C ALA A 265 5.01 2.95 -3.78
N ARG A 266 6.05 3.74 -3.49
CA ARG A 266 7.33 3.72 -4.21
C ARG A 266 7.99 2.34 -4.15
N ALA A 267 8.07 1.74 -2.97
CA ALA A 267 8.66 0.40 -2.79
C ALA A 267 7.88 -0.65 -3.59
N TYR A 268 6.55 -0.59 -3.57
CA TYR A 268 5.70 -1.50 -4.33
C TYR A 268 5.94 -1.41 -5.84
N VAL A 269 5.99 -0.20 -6.42
CA VAL A 269 6.30 -0.01 -7.86
C VAL A 269 7.68 -0.57 -8.21
N LYS A 270 8.70 -0.38 -7.35
CA LYS A 270 10.04 -0.97 -7.57
C LYS A 270 10.02 -2.50 -7.58
N THR A 271 9.19 -3.12 -6.74
CA THR A 271 8.99 -4.58 -6.75
C THR A 271 8.31 -5.04 -8.04
N LEU A 272 7.31 -4.32 -8.54
CA LEU A 272 6.66 -4.63 -9.82
C LEU A 272 7.65 -4.59 -11.00
N GLY A 273 8.60 -3.65 -10.97
CA GLY A 273 9.65 -3.52 -11.99
C GLY A 273 10.84 -4.47 -11.85
N GLY A 274 10.80 -5.44 -10.92
CA GLY A 274 11.87 -6.41 -10.73
C GLY A 274 13.18 -5.87 -10.12
N GLN A 275 13.22 -4.59 -9.73
CA GLN A 275 14.45 -3.93 -9.21
C GLN A 275 14.73 -4.23 -7.74
N CYS A 276 13.77 -4.76 -6.99
CA CYS A 276 13.97 -5.28 -5.65
C CYS A 276 13.19 -6.59 -5.49
N PRO A 277 13.85 -7.72 -5.16
CA PRO A 277 13.11 -8.88 -4.68
C PRO A 277 12.25 -8.43 -3.49
N PRO A 278 10.99 -8.88 -3.39
CA PRO A 278 10.15 -8.51 -2.25
C PRO A 278 10.92 -8.88 -0.99
N SER A 279 11.20 -7.88 -0.15
CA SER A 279 11.73 -8.13 1.18
C SER A 279 10.89 -9.24 1.78
N ALA A 280 11.50 -10.31 2.30
CA ALA A 280 10.82 -11.32 3.09
C ALA A 280 10.33 -10.74 4.45
N GLN A 281 10.00 -9.45 4.49
CA GLN A 281 9.14 -8.89 5.51
C GLN A 281 7.78 -9.53 5.29
N LEU A 282 7.55 -10.56 6.10
CA LEU A 282 6.24 -11.05 6.48
C LEU A 282 5.34 -9.81 6.60
N MET A 283 4.42 -9.66 5.66
CA MET A 283 3.33 -8.70 5.76
C MET A 283 2.67 -9.01 7.11
N ASN A 284 2.90 -8.15 8.11
CA ASN A 284 2.37 -8.38 9.45
C ASN A 284 0.84 -8.43 9.31
N ASP A 285 0.26 -9.60 9.57
CA ASP A 285 -1.19 -9.81 9.62
C ASP A 285 -1.85 -9.03 10.78
N ASP A 286 -1.04 -8.42 11.65
CA ASP A 286 -1.46 -7.55 12.75
C ASP A 286 -1.05 -6.09 12.44
N PRO A 287 -1.90 -5.28 11.77
CA PRO A 287 -1.62 -3.87 11.58
C PRO A 287 -1.65 -3.21 12.96
N GLU A 288 -0.50 -2.69 13.40
CA GLU A 288 -0.44 -1.86 14.60
C GLU A 288 -1.47 -0.71 14.49
N PRO A 289 -2.03 -0.20 15.60
CA PRO A 289 -3.10 0.81 15.55
C PRO A 289 -2.76 2.10 14.78
N TRP A 290 -1.48 2.43 14.61
CA TRP A 290 -0.98 3.53 13.78
C TRP A 290 -0.80 3.16 12.28
N GLY A 291 -1.09 1.91 11.92
CA GLY A 291 -1.19 1.43 10.54
C GLY A 291 -2.52 1.77 9.86
N PHE A 292 -3.50 2.32 10.57
CA PHE A 292 -4.71 2.88 9.98
C PHE A 292 -4.42 4.30 9.48
N ARG A 293 -4.13 4.47 8.19
CA ARG A 293 -3.86 5.77 7.58
C ARG A 293 -5.12 6.37 6.96
N GLY A 294 -5.27 7.69 7.07
CA GLY A 294 -6.36 8.45 6.49
C GLY A 294 -5.91 9.36 5.36
N GLY A 295 -6.83 10.15 4.81
CA GLY A 295 -6.55 11.06 3.71
C GLY A 295 -5.85 10.37 2.52
N LEU A 296 -4.88 11.08 1.92
CA LEU A 296 -4.12 10.61 0.76
C LEU A 296 -3.19 9.42 1.08
N SER A 297 -2.60 9.40 2.28
CA SER A 297 -1.76 8.30 2.74
C SER A 297 -2.54 6.98 2.81
N GLY A 298 -3.79 7.06 3.32
CA GLY A 298 -4.74 5.95 3.29
C GLY A 298 -5.14 5.51 1.89
N GLU A 299 -5.23 6.43 0.91
CA GLU A 299 -5.51 6.07 -0.49
C GLU A 299 -4.36 5.27 -1.11
N PHE A 300 -3.12 5.71 -0.93
CA PHE A 300 -1.96 4.92 -1.34
C PHE A 300 -1.99 3.54 -0.70
N GLN A 301 -2.20 3.47 0.62
CA GLN A 301 -2.26 2.22 1.36
C GLN A 301 -3.35 1.28 0.81
N ARG A 302 -4.55 1.78 0.52
CA ARG A 302 -5.65 0.98 -0.07
C ARG A 302 -5.31 0.40 -1.44
N MET A 303 -4.42 1.04 -2.20
CA MET A 303 -4.00 0.55 -3.52
C MET A 303 -2.99 -0.60 -3.44
N LEU A 304 -2.34 -0.80 -2.29
CA LEU A 304 -1.31 -1.82 -2.05
C LEU A 304 -1.90 -3.20 -1.67
N PRO A 305 -1.20 -4.31 -1.99
CA PRO A 305 -1.63 -5.66 -1.60
C PRO A 305 -1.81 -5.80 -0.09
N CYS A 306 -2.84 -6.51 0.38
CA CYS A 306 -3.07 -6.86 1.79
C CYS A 306 -3.34 -5.71 2.77
N HIS A 307 -3.36 -4.44 2.34
CA HIS A 307 -3.56 -3.29 3.24
C HIS A 307 -5.00 -2.75 3.25
N GLY A 308 -5.91 -3.33 2.46
CA GLY A 308 -7.33 -2.94 2.36
C GLY A 308 -8.24 -3.51 3.45
N ASN A 309 -7.72 -3.88 4.63
CA ASN A 309 -8.51 -4.49 5.70
C ASN A 309 -9.40 -3.47 6.43
N ARG A 310 -10.42 -2.96 5.70
CA ARG A 310 -11.72 -2.40 6.14
C ARG A 310 -12.51 -1.68 5.03
N ASP A 311 -12.18 -1.85 3.76
CA ASP A 311 -12.96 -1.23 2.67
C ASP A 311 -14.14 -2.12 2.24
N LEU A 312 -15.34 -1.53 2.14
CA LEU A 312 -16.58 -2.19 1.68
C LEU A 312 -16.49 -2.65 0.22
N PHE A 313 -15.49 -2.18 -0.52
CA PHE A 313 -15.21 -2.56 -1.90
C PHE A 313 -13.84 -3.25 -2.00
N ARG A 314 -13.83 -4.53 -1.63
CA ARG A 314 -12.74 -5.44 -1.96
C ARG A 314 -12.70 -5.59 -3.48
N HIS A 315 -11.85 -4.84 -4.17
CA HIS A 315 -11.35 -5.33 -5.45
C HIS A 315 -10.29 -6.37 -5.07
N PRO A 316 -10.60 -7.69 -5.15
CA PRO A 316 -9.54 -8.66 -4.96
C PRO A 316 -8.42 -8.33 -5.94
N LEU A 317 -7.16 -8.55 -5.53
CA LEU A 317 -6.03 -8.60 -6.44
C LEU A 317 -6.49 -9.33 -7.70
N MET A 318 -6.17 -8.79 -8.88
CA MET A 318 -6.28 -9.54 -10.13
C MET A 318 -5.53 -10.85 -9.89
N THR A 319 -6.27 -11.91 -9.52
CA THR A 319 -5.71 -13.23 -9.32
C THR A 319 -4.96 -13.52 -10.60
N GLU A 320 -3.63 -13.72 -10.54
CA GLU A 320 -2.93 -14.32 -11.67
C GLU A 320 -3.78 -15.49 -12.15
N VAL A 321 -4.08 -15.53 -13.44
CA VAL A 321 -4.98 -16.54 -13.99
C VAL A 321 -4.24 -17.87 -13.94
N TYR A 322 -4.38 -18.58 -12.82
CA TYR A 322 -3.80 -19.90 -12.66
C TYR A 322 -4.64 -20.90 -13.45
N CYS A 323 -4.02 -21.53 -14.44
CA CYS A 323 -4.62 -22.59 -15.22
C CYS A 323 -4.28 -23.94 -14.57
N MET A 324 -5.31 -24.70 -14.19
CA MET A 324 -5.15 -26.09 -13.76
C MET A 324 -5.51 -27.01 -14.92
N ARG A 325 -4.56 -27.83 -15.36
CA ARG A 325 -4.79 -28.82 -16.42
C ARG A 325 -4.31 -30.22 -16.02
N PRO A 326 -4.78 -31.28 -16.69
CA PRO A 326 -4.23 -32.62 -16.52
C PRO A 326 -2.73 -32.67 -16.86
N TYR A 327 -2.00 -33.48 -16.12
CA TYR A 327 -0.61 -33.82 -16.40
C TYR A 327 -0.47 -34.58 -17.72
N SER A 328 0.56 -34.26 -18.50
CA SER A 328 0.99 -35.03 -19.67
C SER A 328 2.44 -35.51 -19.51
N PRO A 329 2.87 -36.57 -20.23
CA PRO A 329 4.24 -37.09 -20.12
C PRO A 329 5.33 -36.06 -20.45
N GLU A 330 5.02 -35.04 -21.25
CA GLU A 330 5.90 -33.93 -21.58
C GLU A 330 6.23 -33.06 -20.36
N ASP A 331 5.36 -33.04 -19.34
CA ASP A 331 5.53 -32.24 -18.11
C ASP A 331 6.57 -32.82 -17.14
N LYS A 332 7.05 -34.05 -17.42
CA LYS A 332 8.00 -34.76 -16.55
C LYS A 332 9.23 -33.92 -16.21
N VAL A 333 9.76 -33.18 -17.19
CA VAL A 333 10.97 -32.36 -17.02
C VAL A 333 10.69 -31.15 -16.13
N GLN A 334 9.57 -30.46 -16.31
CA GLN A 334 9.20 -29.31 -15.49
C GLN A 334 8.86 -29.72 -14.04
N VAL A 335 8.17 -30.84 -13.84
CA VAL A 335 7.89 -31.39 -12.50
C VAL A 335 9.18 -31.73 -11.77
N GLN A 336 10.13 -32.40 -12.44
CA GLN A 336 11.46 -32.69 -11.88
C GLN A 336 12.22 -31.41 -11.52
N LYS A 337 12.13 -30.36 -12.34
CA LYS A 337 12.75 -29.06 -12.05
C LYS A 337 12.19 -28.43 -10.78
N ILE A 338 10.86 -28.36 -10.65
CA ILE A 338 10.19 -27.83 -9.45
C ILE A 338 10.57 -28.67 -8.23
N PHE A 339 10.58 -29.99 -8.35
CA PHE A 339 10.97 -30.89 -7.28
C PHE A 339 12.40 -30.63 -6.78
N MET A 340 13.36 -30.46 -7.70
CA MET A 340 14.75 -30.16 -7.33
C MET A 340 14.89 -28.77 -6.69
N GLU A 341 14.18 -27.76 -7.22
CA GLU A 341 14.18 -26.40 -6.69
C GLU A 341 13.63 -26.37 -5.26
N MET A 342 12.46 -27.00 -5.03
CA MET A 342 11.85 -27.10 -3.71
C MET A 342 12.72 -27.88 -2.71
N LYS A 343 13.46 -28.89 -3.17
CA LYS A 343 14.46 -29.59 -2.34
C LYS A 343 15.67 -28.74 -1.98
N SER A 344 16.11 -27.85 -2.87
CA SER A 344 17.26 -26.96 -2.64
C SER A 344 16.97 -25.79 -1.69
N ALA A 345 15.71 -25.34 -1.63
CA ALA A 345 15.27 -24.22 -0.79
C ALA A 345 15.15 -24.58 0.71
N GLY A 346 15.09 -25.87 1.06
CA GLY A 346 15.08 -26.34 2.45
C GLY A 346 16.49 -26.31 3.04
N GLY A 347 16.83 -25.28 3.82
CA GLY A 347 18.17 -25.01 4.39
C GLY A 347 18.73 -26.02 5.42
N GLY A 348 18.73 -27.31 5.10
CA GLY A 348 19.34 -28.37 5.91
C GLY A 348 20.84 -28.53 5.65
N LYS A 349 21.65 -28.58 6.72
CA LYS A 349 23.12 -28.73 6.69
C LYS A 349 23.66 -30.09 6.22
N MET A 350 22.83 -31.01 5.70
CA MET A 350 23.28 -32.34 5.25
C MET A 350 23.29 -32.45 3.71
N PRO A 351 24.32 -33.05 3.10
CA PRO A 351 24.31 -33.38 1.67
C PRO A 351 23.13 -34.29 1.32
N LEU A 352 22.26 -33.82 0.43
CA LEU A 352 21.01 -34.46 -0.01
C LEU A 352 21.16 -35.93 -0.50
N MET A 353 22.37 -36.34 -0.89
CA MET A 353 22.69 -37.71 -1.33
C MET A 353 22.64 -38.76 -0.19
N MET A 354 22.55 -38.31 1.07
CA MET A 354 22.55 -39.18 2.25
C MET A 354 21.17 -39.38 2.90
N LEU A 355 20.09 -38.75 2.39
CA LEU A 355 18.74 -38.88 2.97
C LEU A 355 17.96 -40.04 2.32
N PRO A 356 17.22 -40.85 3.10
CA PRO A 356 16.39 -41.92 2.55
C PRO A 356 15.30 -41.34 1.62
N PRO A 357 15.15 -41.82 0.37
CA PRO A 357 14.16 -41.29 -0.58
C PRO A 357 12.75 -41.62 -0.12
N LEU A 358 11.85 -40.62 -0.10
CA LEU A 358 10.44 -40.77 0.25
C LEU A 358 9.65 -41.47 -0.86
N LEU A 359 8.50 -42.09 -0.55
CA LEU A 359 7.68 -42.70 -1.61
C LEU A 359 7.11 -41.64 -2.55
N CYS A 360 6.81 -40.44 -2.03
CA CYS A 360 6.42 -39.28 -2.82
C CYS A 360 7.57 -38.73 -3.69
N ASP A 361 8.84 -38.96 -3.30
CA ASP A 361 10.00 -38.54 -4.09
C ASP A 361 10.03 -39.27 -5.43
N SER A 362 9.70 -40.57 -5.46
CA SER A 362 9.67 -41.36 -6.68
C SER A 362 8.55 -40.92 -7.65
N LEU A 363 7.46 -40.33 -7.16
CA LEU A 363 6.44 -39.70 -8.00
C LEU A 363 6.95 -38.38 -8.60
N SER A 364 7.51 -37.52 -7.75
CA SER A 364 8.03 -36.21 -8.17
C SER A 364 9.29 -36.31 -9.05
N SER A 365 10.11 -37.35 -8.88
CA SER A 365 11.25 -37.65 -9.75
C SER A 365 10.85 -38.34 -11.05
N GLY A 366 9.60 -38.80 -11.18
CA GLY A 366 9.10 -39.49 -12.37
C GLY A 366 9.63 -40.92 -12.55
N GLU A 367 10.11 -41.56 -11.47
CA GLU A 367 10.39 -43.01 -11.41
C GLU A 367 9.10 -43.84 -11.35
N LEU A 368 8.07 -43.29 -10.72
CA LEU A 368 6.71 -43.82 -10.68
C LEU A 368 5.79 -42.91 -11.51
N ALA A 369 4.97 -43.53 -12.34
CA ALA A 369 3.92 -42.82 -13.06
C ALA A 369 2.71 -42.61 -12.13
N PRO A 370 2.06 -41.44 -12.14
CA PRO A 370 0.83 -41.22 -11.38
C PRO A 370 -0.31 -42.09 -11.91
N SER A 371 -1.30 -42.37 -11.06
CA SER A 371 -2.51 -43.08 -11.47
C SER A 371 -3.30 -42.26 -12.51
N PRO A 372 -4.08 -42.92 -13.40
CA PRO A 372 -4.92 -42.23 -14.36
C PRO A 372 -5.82 -41.19 -13.69
N GLN A 373 -5.93 -39.99 -14.28
CA GLN A 373 -6.73 -38.86 -13.78
C GLN A 373 -6.34 -38.32 -12.38
N CYS A 374 -5.24 -38.81 -11.82
CA CYS A 374 -4.72 -38.44 -10.51
C CYS A 374 -3.43 -37.62 -10.62
N ALA A 375 -3.37 -36.75 -11.63
CA ALA A 375 -2.22 -35.89 -11.89
C ALA A 375 -2.65 -34.56 -12.51
N LEU A 376 -2.27 -33.47 -11.86
CA LEU A 376 -2.64 -32.10 -12.21
C LEU A 376 -1.40 -31.21 -12.24
N ILE A 377 -1.40 -30.28 -13.18
CA ILE A 377 -0.39 -29.25 -13.35
C ILE A 377 -1.02 -27.88 -13.12
N LEU A 378 -0.26 -27.01 -12.45
CA LEU A 378 -0.58 -25.60 -12.26
C LEU A 378 0.34 -24.76 -13.12
N GLU A 379 -0.26 -23.91 -13.94
CA GLU A 379 0.45 -22.96 -14.78
C GLU A 379 0.06 -21.54 -14.42
N ASP A 380 1.07 -20.69 -14.35
CA ASP A 380 0.94 -19.24 -14.42
C ASP A 380 1.41 -18.76 -15.81
N GLU A 381 1.50 -17.45 -16.00
CA GLU A 381 1.89 -16.84 -17.28
C GLU A 381 3.38 -17.07 -17.62
N ILE A 382 4.19 -17.46 -16.64
CA ILE A 382 5.62 -17.79 -16.79
C ILE A 382 5.79 -19.29 -17.13
N GLY A 383 4.76 -20.10 -16.88
CA GLY A 383 4.70 -21.53 -17.19
C GLY A 383 4.34 -22.37 -15.97
N VAL A 384 4.80 -23.63 -15.98
CA VAL A 384 4.49 -24.59 -14.89
C VAL A 384 5.08 -24.08 -13.56
N CYS A 385 4.20 -23.84 -12.59
CA CYS A 385 4.53 -23.26 -11.30
C CYS A 385 4.15 -24.16 -10.11
N GLY A 386 3.45 -25.26 -10.38
CA GLY A 386 3.14 -26.27 -9.37
C GLY A 386 2.59 -27.56 -9.98
N TYR A 387 2.54 -28.60 -9.17
CA TYR A 387 2.00 -29.90 -9.56
C TYR A 387 1.33 -30.59 -8.38
N ALA A 388 0.39 -31.48 -8.68
CA ALA A 388 -0.20 -32.40 -7.72
C ALA A 388 -0.32 -33.79 -8.37
N LEU A 389 0.33 -34.79 -7.79
CA LEU A 389 0.39 -36.16 -8.31
C LEU A 389 -0.08 -37.15 -7.25
N ALA A 390 -0.72 -38.24 -7.66
CA ALA A 390 -1.14 -39.27 -6.74
C ALA A 390 -1.13 -40.68 -7.33
N LEU A 391 -1.01 -41.66 -6.43
CA LEU A 391 -1.25 -43.08 -6.68
C LEU A 391 -2.53 -43.49 -5.97
N THR A 392 -3.43 -44.14 -6.70
CA THR A 392 -4.66 -44.71 -6.15
C THR A 392 -4.38 -45.96 -5.31
N ASP A 393 -3.32 -46.70 -5.63
CA ASP A 393 -2.80 -47.82 -4.85
C ASP A 393 -1.29 -47.68 -4.64
N ALA A 394 -0.89 -47.42 -3.40
CA ALA A 394 0.50 -47.25 -3.01
C ALA A 394 1.21 -48.59 -2.68
N GLN A 395 0.49 -49.72 -2.58
CA GLN A 395 1.10 -51.03 -2.25
C GLN A 395 2.18 -51.47 -3.25
N PRO A 396 1.95 -51.43 -4.58
CA PRO A 396 2.97 -51.84 -5.55
C PRO A 396 4.20 -50.93 -5.52
N ALA A 397 3.99 -49.64 -5.26
CA ALA A 397 5.05 -48.66 -5.15
C ALA A 397 5.90 -48.89 -3.89
N ALA A 398 5.26 -49.13 -2.74
CA ALA A 398 5.95 -49.42 -1.48
C ALA A 398 6.81 -50.69 -1.57
N ALA A 399 6.28 -51.75 -2.21
CA ALA A 399 7.01 -53.00 -2.42
C ALA A 399 8.23 -52.83 -3.35
N LYS A 400 8.11 -52.01 -4.40
CA LYS A 400 9.19 -51.73 -5.36
C LYS A 400 10.33 -50.91 -4.75
N THR A 401 10.01 -50.00 -3.83
CA THR A 401 11.00 -49.12 -3.17
C THR A 401 11.57 -49.74 -1.88
N GLN A 402 11.29 -51.02 -1.58
CA GLN A 402 11.71 -51.74 -0.37
C GLN A 402 11.41 -50.98 0.94
N ARG A 403 10.39 -50.12 0.94
CA ARG A 403 9.99 -49.34 2.12
C ARG A 403 8.92 -50.08 2.90
N ALA A 404 9.14 -50.21 4.20
CA ALA A 404 8.16 -50.74 5.14
C ALA A 404 7.07 -49.69 5.43
N VAL A 405 6.21 -49.38 4.46
CA VAL A 405 4.92 -48.76 4.78
C VAL A 405 4.07 -49.85 5.44
N SER A 406 3.73 -49.68 6.72
CA SER A 406 2.97 -50.68 7.49
C SER A 406 1.66 -51.03 6.79
N ALA A 407 1.36 -52.33 6.67
CA ALA A 407 0.16 -52.82 5.99
C ALA A 407 -1.14 -52.27 6.62
N GLU A 408 -1.09 -51.94 7.91
CA GLU A 408 -2.15 -51.30 8.68
C GLU A 408 -2.50 -49.90 8.13
N VAL A 409 -1.50 -49.09 7.80
CA VAL A 409 -1.71 -47.73 7.26
C VAL A 409 -2.26 -47.78 5.84
N LEU A 410 -1.77 -48.70 5.01
CA LEU A 410 -2.28 -48.87 3.64
C LEU A 410 -3.69 -49.46 3.60
N LYS A 411 -4.16 -50.08 4.69
CA LYS A 411 -5.56 -50.55 4.82
C LYS A 411 -6.53 -49.37 4.94
N ASP A 412 -6.15 -48.35 5.70
CA ASP A 412 -6.97 -47.16 5.97
C ASP A 412 -6.72 -46.04 4.95
N PHE A 413 -5.48 -45.92 4.46
CA PHE A 413 -5.02 -44.92 3.49
C PHE A 413 -4.29 -45.60 2.32
N PRO A 414 -5.00 -46.25 1.39
CA PRO A 414 -4.37 -46.98 0.27
C PRO A 414 -3.73 -46.06 -0.77
N SER A 415 -4.07 -44.78 -0.81
CA SER A 415 -3.58 -43.84 -1.83
C SER A 415 -2.47 -42.92 -1.31
N LEU A 416 -1.53 -42.54 -2.18
CA LEU A 416 -0.45 -41.59 -1.89
C LEU A 416 -0.68 -40.30 -2.67
N VAL A 417 -0.46 -39.13 -2.05
CA VAL A 417 -0.51 -37.82 -2.72
C VAL A 417 0.76 -37.01 -2.47
N THR A 418 1.15 -36.22 -3.47
CA THR A 418 2.17 -35.18 -3.37
C THR A 418 1.69 -33.91 -4.07
N ILE A 419 1.94 -32.76 -3.47
CA ILE A 419 1.67 -31.44 -4.06
C ILE A 419 2.86 -30.54 -3.76
N GLN A 420 3.32 -29.81 -4.76
CA GLN A 420 4.38 -28.81 -4.62
C GLN A 420 4.06 -27.62 -5.49
N VAL A 421 4.31 -26.42 -4.95
CA VAL A 421 4.06 -25.16 -5.63
C VAL A 421 5.22 -24.21 -5.35
N LEU A 422 5.73 -23.56 -6.39
CA LEU A 422 6.86 -22.64 -6.28
C LEU A 422 6.57 -21.49 -5.30
N PRO A 423 7.60 -20.91 -4.64
CA PRO A 423 7.43 -19.77 -3.72
C PRO A 423 6.79 -18.54 -4.35
N ARG A 424 6.90 -18.39 -5.67
CA ARG A 424 6.28 -17.28 -6.42
C ARG A 424 4.75 -17.31 -6.44
N VAL A 425 4.12 -18.45 -6.14
CA VAL A 425 2.66 -18.54 -5.99
C VAL A 425 2.29 -18.13 -4.57
N ILE A 426 1.79 -16.90 -4.43
CA ILE A 426 1.51 -16.25 -3.15
C ILE A 426 0.10 -16.63 -2.63
N ASP A 427 -0.86 -16.83 -3.54
CA ASP A 427 -2.21 -17.28 -3.19
C ASP A 427 -2.22 -18.79 -2.93
N SER A 428 -2.74 -19.20 -1.76
CA SER A 428 -2.93 -20.63 -1.43
C SER A 428 -4.15 -21.25 -2.13
N THR A 429 -5.06 -20.44 -2.69
CA THR A 429 -6.31 -20.88 -3.30
C THR A 429 -6.13 -21.83 -4.50
N PRO A 430 -5.20 -21.60 -5.45
CA PRO A 430 -4.93 -22.54 -6.53
C PRO A 430 -4.45 -23.91 -6.02
N ALA A 431 -3.50 -23.92 -5.07
CA ALA A 431 -3.00 -25.15 -4.45
C ALA A 431 -4.13 -25.91 -3.72
N LYS A 432 -4.99 -25.19 -2.98
CA LYS A 432 -6.20 -25.75 -2.34
C LYS A 432 -7.15 -26.36 -3.37
N ARG A 433 -7.42 -25.67 -4.49
CA ARG A 433 -8.28 -26.19 -5.56
C ARG A 433 -7.70 -27.43 -6.23
N MET A 434 -6.38 -27.45 -6.47
CA MET A 434 -5.70 -28.63 -7.03
C MET A 434 -5.85 -29.84 -6.13
N ILE A 435 -5.56 -29.71 -4.83
CA ILE A 435 -5.64 -30.85 -3.92
C ILE A 435 -7.09 -31.32 -3.77
N VAL A 436 -8.07 -30.43 -3.66
CA VAL A 436 -9.50 -30.82 -3.60
C VAL A 436 -9.94 -31.58 -4.84
N ARG A 437 -9.53 -31.12 -6.04
CA ARG A 437 -9.80 -31.85 -7.30
C ARG A 437 -9.12 -33.21 -7.31
N LEU A 438 -7.86 -33.27 -6.89
CA LEU A 438 -7.09 -34.51 -6.85
C LEU A 438 -7.71 -35.52 -5.87
N LEU A 439 -8.09 -35.09 -4.67
CA LEU A 439 -8.79 -35.93 -3.69
C LEU A 439 -10.12 -36.45 -4.23
N SER A 440 -10.85 -35.63 -4.99
CA SER A 440 -12.10 -36.05 -5.65
C SER A 440 -11.85 -37.13 -6.71
N SER A 441 -10.79 -37.00 -7.53
CA SER A 441 -10.39 -38.04 -8.48
C SER A 441 -10.02 -39.35 -7.79
N ILE A 442 -9.25 -39.28 -6.69
CA ILE A 442 -8.85 -40.44 -5.90
C ILE A 442 -10.08 -41.12 -5.28
N LYS A 443 -11.02 -40.35 -4.73
CA LYS A 443 -12.29 -40.87 -4.19
C LYS A 443 -13.11 -41.60 -5.26
N ASN A 444 -13.21 -41.02 -6.45
CA ASN A 444 -13.95 -41.63 -7.57
C ASN A 444 -13.31 -42.95 -8.06
N SER A 445 -12.02 -43.17 -7.79
CA SER A 445 -11.35 -44.46 -8.06
C SER A 445 -11.70 -45.56 -7.04
N GLY A 446 -12.46 -45.25 -5.99
CA GLY A 446 -12.86 -46.19 -4.94
C GLY A 446 -11.93 -46.23 -3.72
N SER A 447 -10.97 -45.32 -3.64
CA SER A 447 -10.08 -45.22 -2.49
C SER A 447 -10.79 -44.65 -1.26
N ARG A 448 -10.48 -45.20 -0.08
CA ARG A 448 -11.08 -44.82 1.21
C ARG A 448 -10.27 -43.76 1.97
N GLY A 449 -9.03 -43.52 1.55
CA GLY A 449 -8.11 -42.65 2.27
C GLY A 449 -6.82 -42.41 1.51
N VAL A 450 -6.19 -41.29 1.81
CA VAL A 450 -4.93 -40.86 1.22
C VAL A 450 -3.93 -40.49 2.31
N PHE A 451 -2.65 -40.72 2.06
CA PHE A 451 -1.57 -40.22 2.91
C PHE A 451 -0.52 -39.45 2.10
N CYS A 452 0.27 -38.63 2.79
CA CYS A 452 1.47 -37.99 2.26
C CYS A 452 2.60 -38.03 3.30
N GLU A 453 3.83 -38.06 2.81
CA GLU A 453 5.06 -38.01 3.63
C GLU A 453 5.72 -36.65 3.45
N LEU A 454 5.97 -35.94 4.55
CA LEU A 454 6.55 -34.60 4.57
C LEU A 454 7.77 -34.57 5.48
N ARG A 455 8.83 -33.85 5.11
CA ARG A 455 9.97 -33.65 6.00
C ARG A 455 9.68 -32.53 7.00
N GLN A 456 10.17 -32.67 8.23
CA GLN A 456 10.04 -31.66 9.29
C GLN A 456 10.74 -30.34 8.94
N SER A 457 11.76 -30.38 8.07
CA SER A 457 12.43 -29.20 7.55
C SER A 457 11.56 -28.39 6.58
N ASP A 458 10.57 -29.01 5.94
CA ASP A 458 9.65 -28.34 5.02
C ASP A 458 8.44 -27.76 5.78
N ARG A 459 8.73 -26.71 6.55
CA ARG A 459 7.71 -26.00 7.35
C ARG A 459 6.58 -25.44 6.50
N ARG A 460 6.86 -25.04 5.24
CA ARG A 460 5.87 -24.47 4.33
C ARG A 460 4.82 -25.50 3.96
N MET A 461 5.23 -26.72 3.59
CA MET A 461 4.28 -27.77 3.24
C MET A 461 3.55 -28.32 4.47
N LEU A 462 4.20 -28.41 5.62
CA LEU A 462 3.54 -28.78 6.87
C LEU A 462 2.42 -27.80 7.25
N ASP A 463 2.68 -26.49 7.18
CA ASP A 463 1.68 -25.45 7.45
C ASP A 463 0.54 -25.50 6.41
N PHE A 464 0.87 -25.70 5.13
CA PHE A 464 -0.12 -25.86 4.07
C PHE A 464 -1.09 -27.02 4.34
N TYR A 465 -0.58 -28.23 4.59
CA TYR A 465 -1.41 -29.41 4.86
C TYR A 465 -2.21 -29.28 6.16
N THR A 466 -1.64 -28.66 7.19
CA THR A 466 -2.34 -28.39 8.46
C THR A 466 -3.52 -27.42 8.25
N LYS A 467 -3.33 -26.36 7.47
CA LYS A 467 -4.36 -25.36 7.12
C LYS A 467 -5.48 -25.90 6.23
N LEU A 468 -5.27 -27.03 5.53
CA LEU A 468 -6.35 -27.69 4.78
C LEU A 468 -7.43 -28.29 5.70
N GLY A 469 -7.08 -28.62 6.94
CA GLY A 469 -8.00 -29.17 7.96
C GLY A 469 -8.45 -30.61 7.73
N CYS A 470 -8.33 -31.16 6.52
CA CYS A 470 -8.69 -32.54 6.20
C CYS A 470 -7.57 -33.57 6.43
N PHE A 471 -6.30 -33.14 6.46
CA PHE A 471 -5.15 -34.00 6.76
C PHE A 471 -4.80 -33.94 8.25
N LYS A 472 -4.57 -35.10 8.85
CA LYS A 472 -4.16 -35.25 10.25
C LYS A 472 -2.88 -36.08 10.35
N PRO A 473 -2.02 -35.85 11.35
CA PRO A 473 -0.85 -36.70 11.57
C PRO A 473 -1.25 -38.17 11.78
N ILE A 474 -0.55 -39.10 11.13
CA ILE A 474 -0.74 -40.55 11.28
C ILE A 474 0.54 -41.22 11.77
N THR A 475 0.41 -42.23 12.61
CA THR A 475 1.55 -43.02 13.08
C THR A 475 1.89 -44.09 12.06
N MET A 476 3.11 -44.03 11.51
CA MET A 476 3.65 -45.00 10.56
C MET A 476 4.94 -45.59 11.12
N ALA A 477 5.01 -46.93 11.21
CA ALA A 477 6.23 -47.61 11.63
C ALA A 477 7.30 -47.54 10.54
N GLY A 478 8.57 -47.36 10.92
CA GLY A 478 9.70 -47.37 9.97
C GLY A 478 9.94 -46.07 9.21
N LEU A 479 9.29 -44.96 9.60
CA LEU A 479 9.62 -43.64 9.06
C LEU A 479 10.94 -43.09 9.65
N PRO A 480 11.76 -42.39 8.85
CA PRO A 480 12.88 -41.62 9.38
C PRO A 480 12.43 -40.56 10.41
N GLU A 481 13.28 -40.26 11.40
CA GLU A 481 12.96 -39.29 12.47
C GLU A 481 12.62 -37.89 11.94
N ASP A 482 13.12 -37.51 10.76
CA ASP A 482 12.88 -36.22 10.12
C ASP A 482 11.60 -36.17 9.27
N VAL A 483 10.77 -37.23 9.28
CA VAL A 483 9.58 -37.36 8.41
C VAL A 483 8.31 -37.46 9.24
N VAL A 484 7.29 -36.74 8.82
CA VAL A 484 5.92 -36.79 9.35
C VAL A 484 5.00 -37.30 8.25
N ALA A 485 4.20 -38.32 8.57
CA ALA A 485 3.11 -38.76 7.71
C ALA A 485 1.79 -38.10 8.12
N MET A 486 1.05 -37.65 7.12
CA MET A 486 -0.29 -37.06 7.29
C MET A 486 -1.28 -37.85 6.45
N GLY A 487 -2.45 -38.15 7.01
CA GLY A 487 -3.52 -38.91 6.36
C GLY A 487 -4.84 -38.15 6.33
N ALA A 488 -5.63 -38.38 5.29
CA ALA A 488 -6.99 -37.86 5.14
C ALA A 488 -7.92 -38.99 4.67
N SER A 489 -9.06 -39.14 5.35
CA SER A 489 -10.14 -40.03 4.90
C SER A 489 -10.94 -39.35 3.79
N LEU A 490 -11.37 -40.11 2.77
CA LEU A 490 -12.00 -39.56 1.55
C LEU A 490 -13.52 -39.75 1.48
#